data_AF-A0A3L7XWV1-F1
#
_entry.id   AF-A0A3L7XWV1-F1
#
_cell.length_a   1.000
_cell.length_b   1.000
_cell.length_c   1.000
_cell.angle_alpha   90.00
_cell.angle_beta   90.00
_cell.angle_gamma   90.00
#
_symmetry.space_group_name_H-M   'P 1'
#
loop_
_entity.id
_entity.type
_entity.pdbx_description
1 polymer ?
#
loop_
_entity_poly.entity_id
_entity_poly.type
_entity_poly.pdbx_seq_one_letter_code
_entity_poly.pdbx_strand_id
1 'polypeptide(L)'
;MPDQTAALAIASLRPELLKMQALLDAQSNTTRQFLRLQAQRIAEAMQHKTGHVRYTLPDRFVTAENVQLTIDAGQREHSVGGGLSLRRRSSHDVGDGLRERLDELRASGSEALQVAADLLMHACAHHIVHDLLPAGRSVTYTAEEGGEIPALPADSGLDPESAITQDSDAIAEEGAADTGRGTLQVPFTPYARRFYLPQWVALDDTARLLVGGDDEAESIIASMQNFVYTIHQASGLAPYIIADAVYQQKRSGMLGQLVNQGRALAVFRAGQIIGTVQQRAASNALNRGLHLSLPYFDDRVLALAMHEVEVIPPGRIPFARALMVRAVRLEEANVSQDTRLSSSTRRHLLALLELLAAAFAR
;
A
#
# COMPACT_ATOMS: atom_id res chain seq x y z
N MET A 1 9.06 -23.59 1.16
CA MET A 1 8.43 -24.06 2.41
C MET A 1 7.53 -23.03 3.11
N PRO A 2 7.86 -21.72 3.24
CA PRO A 2 6.95 -20.75 3.87
C PRO A 2 5.64 -20.49 3.09
N ASP A 3 5.67 -20.66 1.76
CA ASP A 3 4.51 -20.47 0.89
C ASP A 3 3.39 -21.49 1.12
N GLN A 4 3.74 -22.75 1.46
CA GLN A 4 2.75 -23.80 1.72
C GLN A 4 2.01 -23.56 3.03
N THR A 5 2.69 -23.06 4.07
CA THR A 5 2.05 -22.74 5.35
C THR A 5 1.10 -21.56 5.23
N ALA A 6 1.46 -20.53 4.45
CA ALA A 6 0.57 -19.40 4.18
C ALA A 6 -0.65 -19.85 3.35
N ALA A 7 -0.44 -20.64 2.30
CA ALA A 7 -1.53 -21.17 1.48
C ALA A 7 -2.52 -22.03 2.29
N LEU A 8 -2.02 -22.86 3.21
CA LEU A 8 -2.85 -23.66 4.11
C LEU A 8 -3.66 -22.79 5.10
N ALA A 9 -3.06 -21.74 5.67
CA ALA A 9 -3.75 -20.80 6.54
C ALA A 9 -4.84 -20.01 5.80
N ILE A 10 -4.59 -19.62 4.54
CA ILE A 10 -5.60 -18.97 3.69
C ILE A 10 -6.73 -19.95 3.38
N ALA A 11 -6.41 -21.22 3.07
CA ALA A 11 -7.40 -22.24 2.79
C ALA A 11 -8.32 -22.51 4.00
N SER A 12 -7.80 -22.45 5.23
CA SER A 12 -8.61 -22.68 6.44
C SER A 12 -9.63 -21.57 6.71
N LEU A 13 -9.44 -20.36 6.18
CA LEU A 13 -10.36 -19.23 6.34
C LEU A 13 -11.48 -19.20 5.29
N ARG A 14 -11.35 -19.97 4.21
CA ARG A 14 -12.34 -20.02 3.12
C ARG A 14 -13.76 -20.41 3.58
N PRO A 15 -13.97 -21.38 4.48
CA PRO A 15 -15.31 -21.71 4.95
C PRO A 15 -16.00 -20.54 5.67
N GLU A 16 -15.24 -19.76 6.44
CA GLU A 16 -15.76 -18.58 7.15
C GLU A 16 -16.15 -17.47 6.17
N LEU A 17 -15.31 -17.21 5.16
CA LEU A 17 -15.63 -16.28 4.08
C LEU A 17 -16.96 -16.65 3.39
N LEU A 18 -17.11 -17.92 2.98
CA LEU A 18 -18.32 -18.41 2.32
C LEU A 18 -19.55 -18.31 3.22
N LYS A 19 -19.40 -18.59 4.52
CA LYS A 19 -20.48 -18.44 5.50
C LYS A 19 -20.94 -16.99 5.60
N MET A 20 -20.02 -16.03 5.66
CA MET A 20 -20.34 -14.61 5.78
C MET A 20 -20.92 -14.03 4.50
N GLN A 21 -20.45 -14.48 3.33
CA GLN A 21 -21.06 -14.15 2.04
C GLN A 21 -22.51 -14.65 1.96
N ALA A 22 -22.75 -15.92 2.31
CA ALA A 22 -24.10 -16.48 2.34
C ALA A 22 -25.02 -15.74 3.33
N LEU A 23 -24.50 -15.32 4.48
CA LEU A 23 -25.24 -14.54 5.48
C LEU A 23 -25.63 -13.16 4.93
N LEU A 24 -24.72 -12.48 4.23
CA LEU A 24 -25.01 -11.19 3.60
C LEU A 24 -26.02 -11.35 2.46
N ASP A 25 -25.90 -12.39 1.63
CA ASP A 25 -26.79 -12.66 0.50
C ASP A 25 -28.20 -13.10 0.92
N ALA A 26 -28.34 -13.73 2.09
CA ALA A 26 -29.64 -14.08 2.67
C ALA A 26 -30.45 -12.84 3.10
N GLN A 27 -29.81 -11.67 3.24
CA GLN A 27 -30.51 -10.45 3.66
C GLN A 27 -31.40 -9.89 2.55
N SER A 28 -32.46 -9.19 2.97
CA SER A 28 -33.30 -8.44 2.04
C SER A 28 -32.49 -7.39 1.26
N ASN A 29 -32.93 -7.03 0.04
CA ASN A 29 -32.28 -5.99 -0.76
C ASN A 29 -32.16 -4.66 0.00
N THR A 30 -33.19 -4.29 0.77
CA THR A 30 -33.18 -3.08 1.59
C THR A 30 -32.11 -3.12 2.68
N THR A 31 -31.95 -4.27 3.35
CA THR A 31 -30.91 -4.45 4.37
C THR A 31 -29.51 -4.46 3.75
N ARG A 32 -29.32 -5.12 2.60
CA ARG A 32 -28.03 -5.12 1.89
C ARG A 32 -27.63 -3.73 1.43
N GLN A 33 -28.55 -2.95 0.85
CA GLN A 33 -28.29 -1.57 0.45
C GLN A 33 -27.99 -0.68 1.67
N PHE A 34 -28.71 -0.85 2.77
CA PHE A 34 -28.43 -0.15 4.02
C PHE A 34 -27.01 -0.46 4.53
N LEU A 35 -26.63 -1.74 4.61
CA LEU A 35 -25.29 -2.16 5.04
C LEU A 35 -24.21 -1.60 4.10
N ARG A 36 -24.44 -1.61 2.79
CA ARG A 36 -23.53 -1.00 1.80
C ARG A 36 -23.32 0.50 2.05
N LEU A 37 -24.39 1.25 2.32
CA LEU A 37 -24.26 2.69 2.61
C LEU A 37 -23.52 2.96 3.93
N GLN A 38 -23.72 2.11 4.96
CA GLN A 38 -22.94 2.21 6.20
C GLN A 38 -21.47 1.88 5.95
N ALA A 39 -21.20 0.80 5.20
CA ALA A 39 -19.86 0.38 4.82
C ALA A 39 -19.11 1.46 4.03
N GLN A 40 -19.78 2.11 3.07
CA GLN A 40 -19.22 3.21 2.31
C GLN A 40 -18.81 4.37 3.21
N ARG A 41 -19.71 4.84 4.09
CA ARG A 41 -19.41 5.94 5.03
C ARG A 41 -18.23 5.62 5.95
N ILE A 42 -18.16 4.38 6.42
CA ILE A 42 -17.06 3.90 7.26
C ILE A 42 -15.75 3.87 6.46
N ALA A 43 -15.78 3.35 5.24
CA ALA A 43 -14.58 3.21 4.40
C ALA A 43 -14.04 4.58 3.95
N GLU A 44 -14.91 5.53 3.61
CA GLU A 44 -14.53 6.93 3.34
C GLU A 44 -13.89 7.58 4.58
N ALA A 45 -14.45 7.35 5.77
CA ALA A 45 -13.90 7.86 7.02
C ALA A 45 -12.49 7.31 7.31
N MET A 46 -12.24 6.03 6.99
CA MET A 46 -10.91 5.39 7.08
C MET A 46 -9.94 5.95 6.02
N GLN A 47 -10.38 6.10 4.78
CA GLN A 47 -9.53 6.57 3.67
C GLN A 47 -9.08 8.02 3.88
N HIS A 48 -9.98 8.88 4.36
CA HIS A 48 -9.67 10.28 4.64
C HIS A 48 -9.06 10.49 6.04
N LYS A 49 -8.79 9.40 6.78
CA LYS A 49 -8.24 9.43 8.15
C LYS A 49 -9.00 10.40 9.06
N THR A 50 -10.32 10.42 8.90
CA THR A 50 -11.18 11.26 9.74
C THR A 50 -11.09 10.77 11.18
N GLY A 51 -11.11 11.68 12.16
CA GLY A 51 -11.01 11.28 13.57
C GLY A 51 -12.32 10.74 14.16
N HIS A 52 -13.39 10.62 13.37
CA HIS A 52 -14.73 10.32 13.86
C HIS A 52 -15.63 9.76 12.74
N VAL A 53 -16.39 8.70 13.06
CA VAL A 53 -17.50 8.20 12.23
C VAL A 53 -18.71 7.85 13.08
N ARG A 54 -19.90 8.18 12.59
CA ARG A 54 -21.19 7.67 13.11
C ARG A 54 -21.74 6.63 12.15
N TYR A 55 -22.17 5.51 12.70
CA TYR A 55 -22.79 4.44 11.94
C TYR A 55 -23.98 3.86 12.71
N THR A 56 -24.84 3.16 11.99
CA THR A 56 -26.06 2.59 12.54
C THR A 56 -26.23 1.13 12.16
N LEU A 57 -26.62 0.29 13.11
CA LEU A 57 -26.96 -1.11 12.86
C LEU A 57 -28.32 -1.25 12.16
N PRO A 58 -28.53 -2.31 11.36
CA PRO A 58 -29.81 -2.59 10.72
C PRO A 58 -30.93 -2.81 11.75
N ASP A 59 -32.18 -2.43 11.43
CA ASP A 59 -33.33 -2.66 12.33
C ASP A 59 -33.78 -4.13 12.32
N ARG A 60 -33.74 -4.74 11.14
CA ARG A 60 -34.22 -6.09 10.81
C ARG A 60 -33.20 -6.74 9.90
N PHE A 61 -32.83 -7.95 10.26
CA PHE A 61 -31.94 -8.81 9.49
C PHE A 61 -32.25 -10.26 9.84
N VAL A 62 -31.68 -11.15 9.06
CA VAL A 62 -31.93 -12.58 9.14
C VAL A 62 -30.65 -13.29 9.59
N THR A 63 -30.76 -14.32 10.42
CA THR A 63 -29.62 -15.18 10.76
C THR A 63 -29.33 -16.20 9.67
N ALA A 64 -28.24 -16.96 9.82
CA ALA A 64 -27.93 -18.10 8.93
C ALA A 64 -29.02 -19.18 8.93
N GLU A 65 -29.82 -19.26 9.99
CA GLU A 65 -30.94 -20.20 10.15
C GLU A 65 -32.26 -19.63 9.62
N ASN A 66 -32.20 -18.51 8.91
CA ASN A 66 -33.34 -17.81 8.34
C ASN A 66 -34.32 -17.24 9.40
N VAL A 67 -33.83 -17.00 10.62
CA VAL A 67 -34.61 -16.40 11.71
C VAL A 67 -34.49 -14.88 11.63
N GLN A 68 -35.62 -14.18 11.64
CA GLN A 68 -35.63 -12.72 11.64
C GLN A 68 -35.36 -12.18 13.04
N LEU A 69 -34.34 -11.36 13.18
CA LEU A 69 -33.98 -10.65 14.40
C LEU A 69 -34.25 -9.15 14.25
N THR A 70 -34.48 -8.49 15.38
CA THR A 70 -34.69 -7.04 15.46
C THR A 70 -33.83 -6.43 16.56
N ILE A 71 -33.33 -5.23 16.32
CA ILE A 71 -32.57 -4.45 17.33
C ILE A 71 -33.36 -3.21 17.72
N ASP A 72 -33.45 -2.96 19.03
CA ASP A 72 -34.10 -1.77 19.57
C ASP A 72 -33.41 -0.47 19.11
N ALA A 73 -34.20 0.57 18.83
CA ALA A 73 -33.69 1.84 18.30
C ALA A 73 -32.54 2.45 19.12
N GLY A 74 -32.60 2.34 20.45
CA GLY A 74 -31.56 2.87 21.36
C GLY A 74 -30.22 2.14 21.29
N GLN A 75 -30.17 0.92 20.73
CA GLN A 75 -28.95 0.12 20.60
C GLN A 75 -28.33 0.19 19.21
N ARG A 76 -28.98 0.86 18.25
CA ARG A 76 -28.55 0.85 16.84
C ARG A 76 -27.52 1.92 16.52
N GLU A 77 -27.56 3.05 17.21
CA GLU A 77 -26.68 4.18 16.92
C GLU A 77 -25.34 4.04 17.63
N HIS A 78 -24.26 4.12 16.87
CA HIS A 78 -22.90 4.06 17.39
C HIS A 78 -22.02 5.14 16.78
N SER A 79 -21.02 5.53 17.53
CA SER A 79 -19.99 6.47 17.08
C SER A 79 -18.63 5.97 17.53
N VAL A 80 -17.67 6.01 16.60
CA VAL A 80 -16.26 5.78 16.88
C VAL A 80 -15.55 7.13 16.72
N GLY A 81 -14.68 7.45 17.67
CA GLY A 81 -13.99 8.75 17.71
C GLY A 81 -14.89 9.93 18.14
N GLY A 82 -14.27 11.08 18.41
CA GLY A 82 -14.98 12.33 18.76
C GLY A 82 -15.38 12.51 20.22
N GLY A 83 -14.95 11.65 21.14
CA GLY A 83 -15.16 11.82 22.59
C GLY A 83 -14.07 12.63 23.28
N LEU A 84 -14.42 13.33 24.37
CA LEU A 84 -13.51 13.92 25.38
C LEU A 84 -12.70 12.84 26.15
N SER A 85 -12.39 11.70 25.53
CA SER A 85 -11.54 10.67 26.08
C SER A 85 -10.09 11.17 26.10
N LEU A 86 -9.76 11.87 27.19
CA LEU A 86 -8.43 12.17 27.71
C LEU A 86 -7.55 10.93 27.96
N ARG A 87 -7.95 9.74 27.50
CA ARG A 87 -7.18 8.51 27.60
C ARG A 87 -6.55 8.19 26.25
N ARG A 88 -5.27 8.59 26.18
CA ARG A 88 -4.20 8.21 25.24
C ARG A 88 -4.13 9.02 23.95
N ARG A 89 -3.05 9.82 23.89
CA ARG A 89 -2.45 10.44 22.69
C ARG A 89 -1.86 9.38 21.75
N SER A 90 -2.64 8.39 21.35
CA SER A 90 -2.39 7.65 20.12
C SER A 90 -3.56 7.96 19.23
N SER A 91 -3.27 8.52 18.05
CA SER A 91 -4.23 8.64 16.95
C SER A 91 -4.82 7.25 16.67
N HIS A 92 -5.90 6.87 17.34
CA HIS A 92 -6.63 5.65 17.00
C HIS A 92 -7.33 5.95 15.69
N ASP A 93 -6.87 5.26 14.65
CA ASP A 93 -7.55 5.29 13.37
C ASP A 93 -8.99 4.79 13.55
N VAL A 94 -9.90 5.29 12.73
CA VAL A 94 -11.31 4.87 12.73
C VAL A 94 -11.41 3.36 12.54
N GLY A 95 -10.49 2.74 11.81
CA GLY A 95 -10.40 1.28 11.64
C GLY A 95 -10.24 0.52 12.96
N ASP A 96 -9.24 0.88 13.77
CA ASP A 96 -8.98 0.21 15.05
C ASP A 96 -10.13 0.41 16.03
N GLY A 97 -10.64 1.64 16.13
CA GLY A 97 -11.75 1.97 17.02
C GLY A 97 -13.06 1.30 16.61
N LEU A 98 -13.30 1.13 15.30
CA LEU A 98 -14.45 0.39 14.80
C LEU A 98 -14.33 -1.09 15.14
N ARG A 99 -13.15 -1.69 14.92
CA ARG A 99 -12.92 -3.09 15.25
C ARG A 99 -13.15 -3.36 16.74
N GLU A 100 -12.56 -2.55 17.62
CA GLU A 100 -12.75 -2.64 19.06
C GLU A 100 -14.25 -2.55 19.43
N ARG A 101 -14.96 -1.57 18.87
CA ARG A 101 -16.39 -1.39 19.16
C ARG A 101 -17.26 -2.54 18.66
N LEU A 102 -16.96 -3.10 17.49
CA LEU A 102 -17.70 -4.25 16.96
C LEU A 102 -17.38 -5.53 17.73
N ASP A 103 -16.15 -5.71 18.20
CA ASP A 103 -15.77 -6.81 19.08
C ASP A 103 -16.48 -6.72 20.45
N GLU A 104 -16.65 -5.52 21.01
CA GLU A 104 -17.48 -5.30 22.21
C GLU A 104 -18.94 -5.70 22.01
N LEU A 105 -19.52 -5.36 20.85
CA LEU A 105 -20.89 -5.75 20.51
C LEU A 105 -21.03 -7.27 20.35
N ARG A 106 -20.01 -7.93 19.80
CA ARG A 106 -19.97 -9.40 19.73
C ARG A 106 -19.88 -10.03 21.12
N ALA A 107 -19.16 -9.41 22.05
CA ALA A 107 -19.03 -9.87 23.43
C ALA A 107 -20.25 -9.57 24.32
N SER A 108 -21.22 -8.76 23.86
CA SER A 108 -22.36 -8.30 24.66
C SER A 108 -23.39 -9.37 25.07
N GLY A 109 -23.27 -10.59 24.54
CA GLY A 109 -24.17 -11.72 24.83
C GLY A 109 -25.51 -11.70 24.10
N SER A 110 -25.81 -10.64 23.33
CA SER A 110 -27.00 -10.59 22.46
C SER A 110 -26.69 -11.14 21.07
N GLU A 111 -27.41 -12.18 20.65
CA GLU A 111 -27.28 -12.77 19.32
C GLU A 111 -27.54 -11.74 18.21
N ALA A 112 -28.53 -10.85 18.40
CA ALA A 112 -28.84 -9.81 17.44
C ALA A 112 -27.68 -8.83 17.24
N LEU A 113 -27.03 -8.40 18.32
CA LEU A 113 -25.88 -7.50 18.23
C LEU A 113 -24.64 -8.20 17.64
N GLN A 114 -24.45 -9.48 17.94
CA GLN A 114 -23.39 -10.30 17.35
C GLN A 114 -23.53 -10.40 15.83
N VAL A 115 -24.70 -10.83 15.35
CA VAL A 115 -24.94 -11.02 13.91
C VAL A 115 -24.90 -9.67 13.17
N ALA A 116 -25.43 -8.59 13.76
CA ALA A 116 -25.37 -7.27 13.15
C ALA A 116 -23.93 -6.73 13.07
N ALA A 117 -23.10 -6.98 14.09
CA ALA A 117 -21.69 -6.62 14.07
C ALA A 117 -20.92 -7.42 12.99
N ASP A 118 -21.14 -8.74 12.91
CA ASP A 118 -20.54 -9.62 11.90
C ASP A 118 -20.93 -9.19 10.47
N LEU A 119 -22.21 -8.90 10.25
CA LEU A 119 -22.73 -8.37 8.97
C LEU A 119 -22.06 -7.04 8.59
N LEU A 120 -21.90 -6.13 9.55
CA LEU A 120 -21.30 -4.82 9.29
C LEU A 120 -19.80 -4.94 9.00
N MET A 121 -19.05 -5.76 9.75
CA MET A 121 -17.63 -6.04 9.49
C MET A 121 -17.45 -6.64 8.09
N HIS A 122 -18.26 -7.64 7.74
CA HIS A 122 -18.22 -8.27 6.43
C HIS A 122 -18.55 -7.27 5.33
N ALA A 123 -19.62 -6.49 5.48
CA ALA A 123 -20.02 -5.49 4.48
C ALA A 123 -18.95 -4.41 4.29
N CYS A 124 -18.27 -3.96 5.36
CA CYS A 124 -17.16 -3.02 5.26
C CYS A 124 -15.97 -3.62 4.50
N ALA A 125 -15.53 -4.82 4.89
CA ALA A 125 -14.41 -5.48 4.22
C ALA A 125 -14.72 -5.79 2.75
N HIS A 126 -15.93 -6.26 2.46
CA HIS A 126 -16.40 -6.51 1.10
C HIS A 126 -16.43 -5.22 0.28
N HIS A 127 -16.98 -4.13 0.82
CA HIS A 127 -17.03 -2.84 0.12
C HIS A 127 -15.62 -2.32 -0.19
N ILE A 128 -14.69 -2.38 0.76
CA ILE A 128 -13.30 -1.98 0.53
C ILE A 128 -12.68 -2.79 -0.62
N VAL A 129 -12.85 -4.11 -0.59
CA VAL A 129 -12.19 -5.02 -1.54
C VAL A 129 -12.84 -4.98 -2.91
N HIS A 130 -14.17 -4.90 -3.02
CA HIS A 130 -14.87 -5.07 -4.30
C HIS A 130 -15.33 -3.76 -4.93
N ASP A 131 -15.67 -2.75 -4.14
CA ASP A 131 -16.27 -1.50 -4.65
C ASP A 131 -15.30 -0.29 -4.58
N LEU A 132 -14.58 -0.12 -3.46
CA LEU A 132 -13.79 1.09 -3.21
C LEU A 132 -12.45 1.08 -3.95
N LEU A 133 -11.69 0.00 -3.79
CA LEU A 133 -10.34 -0.08 -4.36
C LEU A 133 -10.42 -0.39 -5.85
N PRO A 134 -9.65 0.31 -6.72
CA PRO A 134 -9.69 0.06 -8.15
C PRO A 134 -9.25 -1.37 -8.49
N ALA A 135 -9.96 -1.97 -9.46
CA ALA A 135 -9.51 -3.18 -10.13
C ALA A 135 -8.40 -2.83 -11.13
N GLY A 136 -7.41 -3.70 -11.22
CA GLY A 136 -6.26 -3.58 -12.11
C GLY A 136 -6.03 -4.88 -12.87
N ARG A 137 -4.93 -4.93 -13.61
CA ARG A 137 -4.56 -6.09 -14.44
C ARG A 137 -4.13 -7.25 -13.56
N SER A 138 -4.40 -8.48 -14.01
CA SER A 138 -3.81 -9.67 -13.39
C SER A 138 -2.32 -9.73 -13.73
N VAL A 139 -1.46 -9.50 -12.74
CA VAL A 139 0.01 -9.52 -12.90
C VAL A 139 0.60 -10.54 -11.96
N THR A 140 1.52 -11.35 -12.48
CA THR A 140 2.37 -12.21 -11.67
C THR A 140 3.71 -11.52 -11.47
N TYR A 141 4.03 -11.20 -10.23
CA TYR A 141 5.35 -10.69 -9.88
C TYR A 141 6.27 -11.83 -9.50
N THR A 142 7.53 -11.72 -9.89
CA THR A 142 8.62 -12.56 -9.44
C THR A 142 9.42 -11.85 -8.35
N ALA A 143 9.91 -12.64 -7.40
CA ALA A 143 10.85 -12.15 -6.41
C ALA A 143 12.23 -12.02 -7.06
N GLU A 144 12.92 -10.92 -6.77
CA GLU A 144 14.38 -10.85 -6.96
C GLU A 144 15.06 -11.92 -6.10
N GLU A 145 16.27 -12.32 -6.48
CA GLU A 145 17.03 -13.33 -5.74
C GLU A 145 17.18 -12.90 -4.27
N GLY A 146 16.56 -13.65 -3.35
CA GLY A 146 16.52 -13.33 -1.92
C GLY A 146 15.71 -12.09 -1.55
N GLY A 147 14.77 -11.67 -2.40
CA GLY A 147 13.71 -10.70 -2.10
C GLY A 147 12.53 -11.35 -1.38
N GLU A 148 11.93 -10.64 -0.43
CA GLU A 148 10.79 -11.15 0.36
C GLU A 148 9.43 -10.82 -0.30
N ILE A 149 9.37 -9.70 -1.02
CA ILE A 149 8.18 -9.23 -1.74
C ILE A 149 8.44 -9.36 -3.25
N PRO A 150 7.65 -10.16 -3.98
CA PRO A 150 7.70 -10.19 -5.43
C PRO A 150 7.34 -8.83 -6.01
N ALA A 151 8.26 -8.21 -6.75
CA ALA A 151 8.13 -6.85 -7.25
C ALA A 151 8.54 -6.67 -8.72
N LEU A 152 9.19 -7.66 -9.33
CA LEU A 152 9.50 -7.62 -10.76
C LEU A 152 8.30 -8.20 -11.51
N PRO A 153 7.63 -7.43 -12.38
CA PRO A 153 6.55 -7.99 -13.17
C PRO A 153 7.15 -9.04 -14.11
N ALA A 154 6.59 -10.25 -14.12
CA ALA A 154 7.02 -11.27 -15.06
C ALA A 154 6.75 -10.77 -16.49
N ASP A 155 7.72 -10.93 -17.39
CA ASP A 155 7.48 -10.72 -18.81
C ASP A 155 6.43 -11.72 -19.27
N SER A 156 5.19 -11.24 -19.40
CA SER A 156 4.06 -12.05 -19.86
C SER A 156 4.15 -12.40 -21.35
N GLY A 157 5.25 -12.00 -22.03
CA GLY A 157 5.38 -12.09 -23.48
C GLY A 157 4.38 -11.20 -24.24
N LEU A 158 3.62 -10.37 -23.52
CA LEU A 158 2.63 -9.46 -24.08
C LEU A 158 3.27 -8.09 -24.36
N ASP A 159 4.12 -8.01 -25.38
CA ASP A 159 4.47 -6.77 -26.07
C ASP A 159 4.54 -7.06 -27.58
N PRO A 160 3.94 -6.28 -28.49
CA PRO A 160 2.73 -5.46 -28.41
C PRO A 160 1.69 -5.95 -29.44
N GLU A 161 0.54 -6.49 -28.99
CA GLU A 161 -0.63 -6.45 -29.87
C GLU A 161 -1.32 -5.09 -29.70
N SER A 162 -1.57 -4.46 -30.84
CA SER A 162 -2.15 -3.14 -31.05
C SER A 162 -3.19 -2.72 -30.01
N ALA A 163 -3.20 -1.42 -29.72
CA ALA A 163 -4.06 -0.71 -28.78
C ALA A 163 -5.58 -0.74 -29.09
N ILE A 164 -6.10 -1.78 -29.75
CA ILE A 164 -7.45 -1.80 -30.33
C ILE A 164 -8.24 -3.08 -30.01
N THR A 165 -7.69 -4.08 -29.30
CA THR A 165 -8.40 -5.38 -29.13
C THR A 165 -8.42 -6.00 -27.74
N GLN A 166 -8.05 -5.29 -26.67
CA GLN A 166 -8.40 -5.79 -25.33
C GLN A 166 -9.78 -5.28 -24.90
N ASP A 167 -10.75 -6.19 -24.87
CA ASP A 167 -12.11 -5.95 -24.35
C ASP A 167 -12.14 -5.48 -22.88
N SER A 168 -11.01 -5.55 -22.15
CA SER A 168 -10.88 -5.01 -20.80
C SER A 168 -10.49 -3.52 -20.74
N ASP A 169 -10.06 -2.91 -21.85
CA ASP A 169 -9.70 -1.48 -21.94
C ASP A 169 -10.92 -0.60 -22.32
N ALA A 170 -12.08 -1.19 -22.55
CA ALA A 170 -13.34 -0.47 -22.66
C ALA A 170 -13.82 -0.07 -21.25
N ILE A 171 -13.25 1.01 -20.72
CA ILE A 171 -13.92 1.76 -19.65
C ILE A 171 -15.20 2.32 -20.27
N ALA A 172 -16.33 1.72 -19.92
CA ALA A 172 -17.64 2.30 -20.14
C ALA A 172 -17.68 3.65 -19.44
N GLU A 173 -17.65 4.71 -20.24
CA GLU A 173 -17.82 6.10 -19.82
C GLU A 173 -19.29 6.34 -19.47
N GLU A 174 -19.74 5.81 -18.33
CA GLU A 174 -21.02 6.18 -17.72
C GLU A 174 -20.87 6.29 -16.20
N GLY A 175 -20.63 7.52 -15.71
CA GLY A 175 -20.78 7.85 -14.29
C GLY A 175 -19.85 8.94 -13.79
N ALA A 176 -20.31 10.19 -13.87
CA ALA A 176 -19.87 11.38 -13.12
C ALA A 176 -18.35 11.65 -13.07
N ALA A 177 -17.94 12.67 -13.82
CA ALA A 177 -16.64 13.33 -13.67
C ALA A 177 -16.35 13.64 -12.20
N ASP A 178 -15.38 12.92 -11.64
CA ASP A 178 -14.90 13.09 -10.27
C ASP A 178 -14.07 14.39 -10.23
N THR A 179 -14.74 15.49 -9.89
CA THR A 179 -14.14 16.82 -9.76
C THR A 179 -13.12 16.84 -8.63
N GLY A 180 -11.84 16.71 -8.96
CA GLY A 180 -10.75 16.93 -7.99
C GLY A 180 -9.43 16.22 -8.29
N ARG A 181 -9.39 15.25 -9.21
CA ARG A 181 -8.12 14.66 -9.66
C ARG A 181 -7.71 15.31 -10.98
N GLY A 182 -6.61 16.07 -10.95
CA GLY A 182 -5.97 16.56 -12.16
C GLY A 182 -5.78 15.39 -13.12
N THR A 183 -6.10 15.62 -14.40
CA THR A 183 -5.98 14.63 -15.47
C THR A 183 -4.52 14.18 -15.57
N LEU A 184 -4.17 13.11 -14.87
CA LEU A 184 -2.85 12.51 -14.87
C LEU A 184 -2.62 11.91 -16.26
N GLN A 185 -2.07 12.71 -17.16
CA GLN A 185 -1.79 12.30 -18.53
C GLN A 185 -0.48 11.50 -18.52
N VAL A 186 -0.53 10.27 -18.01
CA VAL A 186 0.65 9.39 -17.99
C VAL A 186 0.88 8.84 -19.40
N PRO A 187 2.06 9.04 -20.00
CA PRO A 187 2.39 8.39 -21.26
C PRO A 187 2.38 6.87 -21.05
N PHE A 188 1.51 6.17 -21.76
CA PHE A 188 1.34 4.73 -21.63
C PHE A 188 2.55 4.00 -22.26
N THR A 189 3.62 3.81 -21.49
CA THR A 189 4.81 3.09 -21.93
C THR A 189 4.57 1.56 -21.92
N PRO A 190 5.27 0.79 -22.78
CA PRO A 190 5.23 -0.68 -22.72
C PRO A 190 5.60 -1.23 -21.34
N TYR A 191 6.54 -0.56 -20.64
CA TYR A 191 6.91 -0.91 -19.27
C TYR A 191 5.73 -0.79 -18.29
N ALA A 192 4.97 0.32 -18.35
CA ALA A 192 3.85 0.55 -17.45
C ALA A 192 2.75 -0.52 -17.58
N ARG A 193 2.57 -1.08 -18.77
CA ARG A 193 1.59 -2.14 -19.05
C ARG A 193 1.84 -3.42 -18.26
N ARG A 194 3.05 -3.65 -17.78
CA ARG A 194 3.41 -4.86 -17.04
C ARG A 194 2.93 -4.83 -15.59
N PHE A 195 2.41 -3.70 -15.11
CA PHE A 195 1.98 -3.50 -13.73
C PHE A 195 0.48 -3.60 -13.53
N TYR A 196 0.09 -3.79 -12.26
CA TYR A 196 -1.30 -3.93 -11.82
C TYR A 196 -2.14 -2.69 -12.20
N LEU A 197 -1.64 -1.48 -11.96
CA LEU A 197 -2.23 -0.22 -12.42
C LEU A 197 -1.21 0.58 -13.26
N PRO A 198 -1.25 0.48 -14.60
CA PRO A 198 -0.31 1.18 -15.48
C PRO A 198 -0.27 2.70 -15.27
N GLN A 199 -1.41 3.31 -14.94
CA GLN A 199 -1.53 4.75 -14.68
C GLN A 199 -0.80 5.22 -13.41
N TRP A 200 -0.38 4.29 -12.55
CA TRP A 200 0.39 4.60 -11.34
C TRP A 200 1.88 4.25 -11.54
N VAL A 201 2.36 4.10 -12.78
CA VAL A 201 3.78 3.89 -13.05
C VAL A 201 4.43 5.24 -13.32
N ALA A 202 5.25 5.70 -12.38
CA ALA A 202 5.90 7.00 -12.42
C ALA A 202 7.33 6.92 -12.98
N LEU A 203 7.98 5.75 -12.91
CA LEU A 203 9.34 5.52 -13.40
C LEU A 203 9.42 4.30 -14.31
N ASP A 204 10.30 4.37 -15.32
CA ASP A 204 10.61 3.24 -16.21
C ASP A 204 11.58 2.22 -15.61
N ASP A 205 11.94 1.19 -16.39
CA ASP A 205 12.89 0.14 -16.04
C ASP A 205 14.31 0.65 -15.75
N THR A 206 14.65 1.84 -16.25
CA THR A 206 15.94 2.50 -16.01
C THR A 206 15.88 3.58 -14.92
N ALA A 207 14.78 3.63 -14.17
CA ALA A 207 14.50 4.64 -13.14
C ALA A 207 14.47 6.08 -13.68
N ARG A 208 14.00 6.28 -14.92
CA ARG A 208 13.71 7.62 -15.45
C ARG A 208 12.26 7.99 -15.18
N LEU A 209 12.02 9.25 -14.87
CA LEU A 209 10.67 9.78 -14.68
C LEU A 209 9.87 9.71 -15.98
N LEU A 210 8.67 9.13 -15.89
CA LEU A 210 7.62 9.14 -16.90
C LEU A 210 6.59 10.26 -16.67
N VAL A 211 6.65 10.88 -15.50
CA VAL A 211 5.77 11.96 -15.02
C VAL A 211 6.50 13.30 -14.99
N GLY A 212 5.78 14.39 -14.71
CA GLY A 212 6.28 15.75 -14.82
C GLY A 212 7.37 16.14 -13.81
N GLY A 213 7.56 15.37 -12.73
CA GLY A 213 8.58 15.64 -11.73
C GLY A 213 8.63 14.65 -10.55
N ASP A 214 9.57 14.90 -9.64
CA ASP A 214 9.79 14.11 -8.43
C ASP A 214 8.56 14.15 -7.48
N ASP A 215 7.96 15.33 -7.31
CA ASP A 215 6.78 15.51 -6.45
C ASP A 215 5.57 14.68 -6.95
N GLU A 216 5.41 14.57 -8.28
CA GLU A 216 4.34 13.78 -8.88
C GLU A 216 4.58 12.28 -8.69
N ALA A 217 5.83 11.82 -8.83
CA ALA A 217 6.21 10.44 -8.55
C ALA A 217 5.99 10.07 -7.07
N GLU A 218 6.34 10.98 -6.15
CA GLU A 218 6.10 10.79 -4.71
C GLU A 218 4.60 10.73 -4.38
N SER A 219 3.79 11.58 -5.02
CA SER A 219 2.32 11.55 -4.87
C SER A 219 1.71 10.23 -5.34
N ILE A 220 2.21 9.67 -6.44
CA ILE A 220 1.80 8.37 -6.96
C ILE A 220 2.16 7.25 -5.97
N ILE A 221 3.38 7.25 -5.42
CA ILE A 221 3.79 6.28 -4.39
C ILE A 221 2.94 6.42 -3.13
N ALA A 222 2.65 7.63 -2.68
CA ALA A 222 1.76 7.87 -1.54
C ALA A 222 0.34 7.32 -1.78
N SER A 223 -0.14 7.40 -3.03
CA SER A 223 -1.43 6.81 -3.42
C SER A 223 -1.42 5.28 -3.34
N MET A 224 -0.33 4.64 -3.74
CA MET A 224 -0.14 3.19 -3.59
C MET A 224 -0.04 2.77 -2.11
N GLN A 225 0.70 3.53 -1.29
CA GLN A 225 0.77 3.30 0.15
C GLN A 225 -0.61 3.38 0.80
N ASN A 226 -1.41 4.38 0.41
CA ASN A 226 -2.78 4.50 0.90
C ASN A 226 -3.66 3.33 0.43
N PHE A 227 -3.50 2.85 -0.80
CA PHE A 227 -4.18 1.64 -1.26
C PHE A 227 -3.84 0.42 -0.38
N VAL A 228 -2.55 0.18 -0.14
CA VAL A 228 -2.07 -0.93 0.70
C VAL A 228 -2.57 -0.79 2.14
N TYR A 229 -2.58 0.43 2.67
CA TYR A 229 -3.15 0.72 3.98
C TYR A 229 -4.65 0.35 4.04
N THR A 230 -5.44 0.85 3.09
CA THR A 230 -6.89 0.63 3.05
C THR A 230 -7.24 -0.85 2.88
N ILE A 231 -6.54 -1.60 2.02
CA ILE A 231 -6.82 -3.03 1.87
C ILE A 231 -6.48 -3.81 3.15
N HIS A 232 -5.44 -3.41 3.89
CA HIS A 232 -5.13 -4.02 5.18
C HIS A 232 -6.17 -3.73 6.26
N GLN A 233 -6.82 -2.57 6.23
CA GLN A 233 -7.97 -2.29 7.12
C GLN A 233 -9.11 -3.29 6.90
N ALA A 234 -9.38 -3.72 5.65
CA ALA A 234 -10.37 -4.75 5.39
C ALA A 234 -10.04 -6.08 6.10
N SER A 235 -8.76 -6.50 6.06
CA SER A 235 -8.32 -7.70 6.79
C SER A 235 -8.28 -7.54 8.30
N GLY A 236 -8.13 -6.31 8.81
CA GLY A 236 -8.26 -5.99 10.22
C GLY A 236 -9.70 -6.15 10.73
N LEU A 237 -10.70 -5.77 9.92
CA LEU A 237 -12.12 -5.92 10.23
C LEU A 237 -12.62 -7.36 10.06
N ALA A 238 -12.23 -8.02 8.98
CA ALA A 238 -12.68 -9.36 8.63
C ALA A 238 -11.48 -10.22 8.22
N PRO A 239 -10.77 -10.88 9.16
CA PRO A 239 -9.54 -11.63 8.86
C PRO A 239 -9.69 -12.69 7.75
N TYR A 240 -10.87 -13.31 7.64
CA TYR A 240 -11.18 -14.30 6.61
C TYR A 240 -11.23 -13.73 5.18
N ILE A 241 -11.30 -12.40 4.99
CA ILE A 241 -11.28 -11.76 3.66
C ILE A 241 -9.98 -12.05 2.91
N ILE A 242 -8.91 -12.43 3.62
CA ILE A 242 -7.65 -12.87 3.04
C ILE A 242 -7.85 -14.12 2.15
N ALA A 243 -8.89 -14.92 2.36
CA ALA A 243 -9.25 -16.05 1.51
C ALA A 243 -9.93 -15.67 0.19
N ASP A 244 -10.30 -14.40 0.02
CA ASP A 244 -10.88 -13.87 -1.21
C ASP A 244 -9.81 -13.71 -2.30
N ALA A 245 -10.09 -14.24 -3.49
CA ALA A 245 -9.19 -14.17 -4.63
C ALA A 245 -8.97 -12.72 -5.10
N VAL A 246 -10.01 -11.88 -5.06
CA VAL A 246 -9.93 -10.46 -5.43
C VAL A 246 -9.06 -9.71 -4.43
N TYR A 247 -9.21 -9.97 -3.12
CA TYR A 247 -8.33 -9.41 -2.10
C TYR A 247 -6.86 -9.76 -2.39
N GLN A 248 -6.56 -11.04 -2.64
CA GLN A 248 -5.19 -11.49 -2.89
C GLN A 248 -4.60 -10.86 -4.15
N GLN A 249 -5.39 -10.78 -5.23
CA GLN A 249 -4.97 -10.16 -6.48
C GLN A 249 -4.67 -8.67 -6.29
N LYS A 250 -5.57 -7.92 -5.64
CA LYS A 250 -5.37 -6.49 -5.35
C LYS A 250 -4.15 -6.25 -4.48
N ARG A 251 -4.00 -7.06 -3.43
CA ARG A 251 -2.90 -6.97 -2.47
C ARG A 251 -1.55 -7.26 -3.13
N SER A 252 -1.41 -8.41 -3.81
CA SER A 252 -0.15 -8.77 -4.47
C SER A 252 0.18 -7.83 -5.63
N GLY A 253 -0.86 -7.47 -6.41
CA GLY A 253 -0.86 -6.47 -7.46
C GLY A 253 -0.19 -5.17 -7.06
N MET A 254 -0.73 -4.57 -5.99
CA MET A 254 -0.27 -3.28 -5.50
C MET A 254 1.07 -3.35 -4.74
N LEU A 255 1.28 -4.38 -3.91
CA LEU A 255 2.52 -4.49 -3.15
C LEU A 255 3.74 -4.61 -4.07
N GLY A 256 3.66 -5.44 -5.11
CA GLY A 256 4.75 -5.58 -6.08
C GLY A 256 5.04 -4.27 -6.81
N GLN A 257 3.99 -3.58 -7.26
CA GLN A 257 4.11 -2.28 -7.92
C GLN A 257 4.70 -1.20 -7.00
N LEU A 258 4.25 -1.12 -5.75
CA LEU A 258 4.73 -0.15 -4.76
C LEU A 258 6.22 -0.33 -4.46
N VAL A 259 6.66 -1.58 -4.22
CA VAL A 259 8.08 -1.87 -3.97
C VAL A 259 8.92 -1.52 -5.19
N ASN A 260 8.47 -1.89 -6.39
CA ASN A 260 9.18 -1.59 -7.62
C ASN A 260 9.36 -0.08 -7.85
N GLN A 261 8.25 0.66 -7.85
CA GLN A 261 8.24 2.10 -8.13
C GLN A 261 8.91 2.90 -7.02
N GLY A 262 8.76 2.48 -5.76
CA GLY A 262 9.46 3.06 -4.63
C GLY A 262 10.98 2.94 -4.73
N ARG A 263 11.48 1.76 -5.12
CA ARG A 263 12.92 1.54 -5.35
C ARG A 263 13.44 2.31 -6.57
N ALA A 264 12.66 2.35 -7.66
CA ALA A 264 13.00 3.14 -8.83
C ALA A 264 13.14 4.62 -8.46
N LEU A 265 12.24 5.15 -7.63
CA LEU A 265 12.35 6.54 -7.15
C LEU A 265 13.61 6.78 -6.32
N ALA A 266 13.98 5.83 -5.45
CA ALA A 266 15.24 5.91 -4.70
C ALA A 266 16.47 5.96 -5.63
N VAL A 267 16.50 5.12 -6.68
CA VAL A 267 17.57 5.12 -7.70
C VAL A 267 17.63 6.46 -8.43
N PHE A 268 16.47 6.99 -8.85
CA PHE A 268 16.38 8.29 -9.52
C PHE A 268 16.97 9.41 -8.65
N ARG A 269 16.53 9.51 -7.38
CA ARG A 269 17.02 10.52 -6.44
C ARG A 269 18.50 10.35 -6.11
N ALA A 270 19.00 9.11 -6.00
CA ALA A 270 20.42 8.84 -5.85
C ALA A 270 21.23 9.39 -7.05
N GLY A 271 20.72 9.23 -8.28
CA GLY A 271 21.30 9.83 -9.48
C GLY A 271 21.37 11.36 -9.42
N GLN A 272 20.33 12.03 -8.91
CA GLN A 272 20.33 13.49 -8.71
C GLN A 272 21.38 13.94 -7.68
N ILE A 273 21.53 13.19 -6.58
CA ILE A 273 22.57 13.45 -5.56
C ILE A 273 23.95 13.35 -6.19
N ILE A 274 24.21 12.30 -6.97
CA ILE A 274 25.47 12.09 -7.67
C ILE A 274 25.78 13.25 -8.61
N GLY A 275 24.83 13.63 -9.46
CA GLY A 275 25.00 14.76 -10.38
C GLY A 275 25.32 16.06 -9.66
N THR A 276 24.60 16.34 -8.56
CA THR A 276 24.82 17.52 -7.72
C THR A 276 26.22 17.54 -7.10
N VAL A 277 26.67 16.41 -6.55
CA VAL A 277 28.01 16.30 -5.94
C VAL A 277 29.10 16.44 -7.01
N GLN A 278 28.94 15.81 -8.17
CA GLN A 278 29.89 15.95 -9.29
C GLN A 278 30.00 17.40 -9.78
N GLN A 279 28.87 18.10 -9.92
CA GLN A 279 28.84 19.50 -10.31
C GLN A 279 29.55 20.39 -9.27
N ARG A 280 29.25 20.21 -7.98
CA ARG A 280 29.89 20.97 -6.89
C ARG A 280 31.38 20.68 -6.76
N ALA A 281 31.79 19.44 -7.03
CA ALA A 281 33.20 19.07 -7.07
C ALA A 281 33.93 19.78 -8.23
N ALA A 282 33.32 19.81 -9.43
CA ALA A 282 33.88 20.49 -10.59
C ALA A 282 34.01 22.02 -10.39
N SER A 283 33.10 22.63 -9.63
CA SER A 283 33.16 24.06 -9.29
C SER A 283 34.02 24.37 -8.06
N ASN A 284 34.80 23.41 -7.53
CA ASN A 284 35.59 23.55 -6.29
C ASN A 284 34.77 24.08 -5.09
N ALA A 285 33.49 23.73 -5.00
CA ALA A 285 32.56 24.20 -3.97
C ALA A 285 32.36 23.19 -2.82
N LEU A 286 33.25 22.20 -2.70
CA LEU A 286 33.24 21.15 -1.67
C LEU A 286 34.47 21.26 -0.76
N ASN A 287 34.57 22.36 -0.01
CA ASN A 287 35.77 22.68 0.79
C ASN A 287 35.55 22.55 2.32
N ARG A 288 34.39 22.08 2.78
CA ARG A 288 34.00 22.07 4.20
C ARG A 288 33.05 20.90 4.54
N GLY A 289 33.59 19.70 4.59
CA GLY A 289 32.81 18.49 4.92
C GLY A 289 31.80 18.11 3.83
N LEU A 290 31.39 16.85 3.81
CA LEU A 290 30.37 16.34 2.91
C LEU A 290 29.63 15.21 3.61
N HIS A 291 28.32 15.40 3.77
CA HIS A 291 27.39 14.42 4.29
C HIS A 291 26.32 14.22 3.21
N LEU A 292 25.95 12.97 2.96
CA LEU A 292 24.90 12.62 2.01
C LEU A 292 23.76 11.93 2.75
N SER A 293 22.54 12.32 2.43
CA SER A 293 21.34 11.61 2.85
C SER A 293 20.87 10.80 1.64
N LEU A 294 21.18 9.50 1.62
CA LEU A 294 20.90 8.61 0.50
C LEU A 294 19.50 8.00 0.69
N PRO A 295 18.52 8.29 -0.20
CA PRO A 295 17.20 7.70 -0.10
C PRO A 295 17.25 6.22 -0.50
N TYR A 296 16.55 5.38 0.23
CA TYR A 296 16.30 3.97 -0.11
C TYR A 296 14.86 3.61 0.20
N PHE A 297 14.30 2.62 -0.50
CA PHE A 297 12.97 2.12 -0.18
C PHE A 297 13.05 0.99 0.85
N ASP A 298 12.34 1.12 1.98
CA ASP A 298 12.28 0.08 3.01
C ASP A 298 11.04 -0.81 2.79
N ASP A 299 11.28 -2.08 2.42
CA ASP A 299 10.23 -3.06 2.18
C ASP A 299 9.38 -3.38 3.42
N ARG A 300 9.87 -3.11 4.64
CA ARG A 300 9.11 -3.36 5.89
C ARG A 300 8.09 -2.28 6.18
N VAL A 301 8.48 -1.03 5.95
CA VAL A 301 7.63 0.16 6.19
C VAL A 301 6.86 0.53 4.92
N LEU A 302 7.29 0.03 3.76
CA LEU A 302 6.78 0.35 2.42
C LEU A 302 6.88 1.84 2.10
N ALA A 303 7.99 2.47 2.48
CA ALA A 303 8.24 3.89 2.30
C ALA A 303 9.71 4.21 2.03
N LEU A 304 9.96 5.41 1.49
CA LEU A 304 11.31 5.94 1.42
C LEU A 304 11.83 6.27 2.81
N ALA A 305 13.04 5.82 3.09
CA ALA A 305 13.83 6.16 4.26
C ALA A 305 15.17 6.76 3.80
N MET A 306 15.87 7.41 4.73
CA MET A 306 17.15 8.06 4.46
C MET A 306 18.28 7.30 5.18
N HIS A 307 19.36 7.04 4.46
CA HIS A 307 20.61 6.51 5.01
C HIS A 307 21.69 7.59 4.97
N GLU A 308 22.21 7.95 6.13
CA GLU A 308 23.24 8.98 6.23
C GLU A 308 24.63 8.40 5.91
N VAL A 309 25.36 9.06 5.01
CA VAL A 309 26.72 8.71 4.61
C VAL A 309 27.64 9.89 4.90
N GLU A 310 28.51 9.72 5.90
CA GLU A 310 29.56 10.70 6.19
C GLU A 310 30.75 10.49 5.26
N VAL A 311 30.97 11.43 4.33
CA VAL A 311 32.03 11.33 3.33
C VAL A 311 33.28 12.10 3.76
N ILE A 312 33.09 13.31 4.28
CA ILE A 312 34.18 14.13 4.82
C ILE A 312 33.69 14.73 6.13
N PRO A 313 34.39 14.47 7.24
CA PRO A 313 34.02 15.05 8.53
C PRO A 313 34.09 16.58 8.47
N PRO A 314 33.38 17.28 9.36
CA PRO A 314 33.43 18.74 9.44
C PRO A 314 34.89 19.22 9.65
N GLY A 315 35.44 19.92 8.66
CA GLY A 315 36.84 20.35 8.67
C GLY A 315 37.29 20.97 7.33
N ARG A 316 38.56 21.40 7.25
CA ARG A 316 39.17 21.96 6.04
C ARG A 316 39.86 20.86 5.20
N ILE A 317 39.15 19.78 4.93
CA ILE A 317 39.63 18.70 4.07
C ILE A 317 39.03 18.93 2.68
N PRO A 318 39.86 19.13 1.63
CA PRO A 318 39.35 19.29 0.28
C PRO A 318 38.72 17.99 -0.20
N PHE A 319 37.64 18.09 -0.97
CA PHE A 319 37.01 16.92 -1.56
C PHE A 319 37.94 16.21 -2.54
N ALA A 320 38.01 14.89 -2.40
CA ALA A 320 38.65 13.99 -3.37
C ALA A 320 37.72 12.82 -3.63
N ARG A 321 37.61 12.39 -4.89
CA ARG A 321 36.73 11.27 -5.30
C ARG A 321 37.02 9.98 -4.52
N ALA A 322 38.28 9.71 -4.19
CA ALA A 322 38.69 8.57 -3.38
C ALA A 322 38.09 8.58 -1.95
N LEU A 323 37.80 9.75 -1.38
CA LEU A 323 37.13 9.84 -0.06
C LEU A 323 35.68 9.36 -0.17
N MET A 324 34.99 9.67 -1.27
CA MET A 324 33.65 9.14 -1.54
C MET A 324 33.67 7.62 -1.60
N VAL A 325 34.55 7.04 -2.44
CA VAL A 325 34.65 5.58 -2.59
C VAL A 325 34.96 4.92 -1.24
N ARG A 326 35.89 5.47 -0.47
CA ARG A 326 36.22 4.96 0.86
C ARG A 326 35.03 5.01 1.83
N ALA A 327 34.31 6.13 1.88
CA ALA A 327 33.14 6.30 2.74
C ALA A 327 32.05 5.29 2.38
N VAL A 328 31.78 5.13 1.08
CA VAL A 328 30.80 4.14 0.60
C VAL A 328 31.21 2.71 0.97
N ARG A 329 32.48 2.31 0.80
CA ARG A 329 32.95 0.97 1.18
C ARG A 329 32.83 0.70 2.69
N LEU A 330 33.03 1.73 3.52
CA LEU A 330 32.82 1.64 4.96
C LEU A 330 31.33 1.42 5.28
N GLU A 331 30.45 2.18 4.63
CA GLU A 331 29.01 2.04 4.80
C GLU A 331 28.46 0.72 4.25
N GLU A 332 28.98 0.20 3.14
CA GLU A 332 28.64 -1.15 2.65
C GLU A 332 28.93 -2.22 3.71
N ALA A 333 30.08 -2.13 4.39
CA ALA A 333 30.43 -3.05 5.47
C ALA A 333 29.44 -2.94 6.64
N ASN A 334 29.06 -1.71 7.04
CA ASN A 334 28.07 -1.47 8.09
C ASN A 334 26.69 -2.05 7.72
N VAL A 335 26.19 -1.71 6.53
CA VAL A 335 24.89 -2.16 6.02
C VAL A 335 24.85 -3.68 5.86
N SER A 336 25.95 -4.31 5.44
CA SER A 336 26.03 -5.78 5.31
C SER A 336 25.81 -6.51 6.63
N GLN A 337 26.15 -5.88 7.76
CA GLN A 337 26.04 -6.44 9.10
C GLN A 337 24.77 -5.97 9.84
N ASP A 338 24.02 -5.01 9.30
CA ASP A 338 22.80 -4.50 9.94
C ASP A 338 21.67 -5.53 9.86
N THR A 339 21.35 -6.13 11.00
CA THR A 339 20.30 -7.16 11.14
C THR A 339 18.90 -6.58 11.27
N ARG A 340 18.76 -5.24 11.42
CA ARG A 340 17.46 -4.58 11.50
C ARG A 340 16.78 -4.49 10.14
N LEU A 341 17.57 -4.39 9.07
CA LEU A 341 17.10 -4.38 7.69
C LEU A 341 16.68 -5.78 7.24
N SER A 342 15.59 -5.86 6.48
CA SER A 342 15.24 -7.09 5.77
C SER A 342 16.34 -7.44 4.76
N SER A 343 16.41 -8.71 4.36
CA SER A 343 17.40 -9.14 3.37
C SER A 343 17.29 -8.37 2.05
N SER A 344 16.03 -8.10 1.67
CA SER A 344 15.62 -7.40 0.46
C SER A 344 15.97 -5.90 0.52
N THR A 345 15.60 -5.20 1.60
CA THR A 345 15.95 -3.77 1.82
C THR A 345 17.47 -3.58 1.86
N ARG A 346 18.19 -4.48 2.55
CA ARG A 346 19.66 -4.43 2.62
C ARG A 346 20.31 -4.55 1.25
N ARG A 347 19.86 -5.48 0.41
CA ARG A 347 20.38 -5.63 -0.96
C ARG A 347 20.13 -4.39 -1.81
N HIS A 348 18.93 -3.81 -1.72
CA HIS A 348 18.60 -2.58 -2.41
C HIS A 348 19.52 -1.41 -1.99
N LEU A 349 19.73 -1.22 -0.68
CA LEU A 349 20.62 -0.18 -0.18
C LEU A 349 22.08 -0.40 -0.61
N LEU A 350 22.57 -1.64 -0.59
CA LEU A 350 23.90 -1.97 -1.10
C LEU A 350 24.06 -1.64 -2.59
N ALA A 351 23.04 -1.89 -3.41
CA ALA A 351 23.07 -1.54 -4.83
C ALA A 351 23.12 -0.01 -5.06
N LEU A 352 22.42 0.77 -4.23
CA LEU A 352 22.48 2.24 -4.28
C LEU A 352 23.87 2.76 -3.87
N LEU A 353 24.47 2.16 -2.83
CA LEU A 353 25.84 2.46 -2.42
C LEU A 353 26.84 2.12 -3.53
N GLU A 354 26.71 0.96 -4.17
CA GLU A 354 27.56 0.57 -5.30
C GLU A 354 27.45 1.55 -6.47
N LEU A 355 26.23 2.00 -6.80
CA LEU A 355 25.98 3.01 -7.82
C LEU A 355 26.70 4.32 -7.48
N LEU A 356 26.64 4.74 -6.21
CA LEU A 356 27.37 5.90 -5.71
C LEU A 356 28.90 5.71 -5.84
N ALA A 357 29.46 4.58 -5.40
CA ALA A 357 30.89 4.30 -5.55
C ALA A 357 31.34 4.30 -7.02
N ALA A 358 30.58 3.65 -7.91
CA ALA A 358 30.89 3.56 -9.32
C ALA A 358 30.95 4.94 -10.00
N ALA A 359 30.09 5.87 -9.60
CA ALA A 359 30.05 7.22 -10.14
C ALA A 359 31.28 8.08 -9.76
N PHE A 360 32.01 7.72 -8.70
CA PHE A 360 33.20 8.44 -8.23
C PHE A 360 34.50 7.63 -8.35
N ALA A 361 34.44 6.38 -8.81
CA ALA A 361 35.64 5.56 -9.05
C ALA A 361 36.42 5.98 -10.30
N ARG A 362 35.80 6.74 -11.20
CA ARG A 362 36.41 7.25 -12.44
C ARG A 362 37.11 8.58 -12.25
#